data_AF-A0A5K1GDW7-F1
#
_entry.id   AF-A0A5K1GDW7-F1
#
_cell.length_a   1.000
_cell.length_b   1.000
_cell.length_c   1.000
_cell.angle_alpha   90.00
_cell.angle_beta   90.00
_cell.angle_gamma   90.00
#
_symmetry.space_group_name_H-M   'P 1'
#
loop_
_entity.id
_entity.type
_entity.pdbx_description
1 polymer ?
#
loop_
_entity_poly.entity_id
_entity_poly.type
_entity_poly.pdbx_seq_one_letter_code
_entity_poly.pdbx_strand_id
1 'polypeptide(L)' 'YYGALKAKWEELDYHSDIPWHCPHDQALYVAHEWENRVFLFLAGLNDEFEGVRSQILNSGEVSSIEDVYSCVEAEEQRRL' A
#
# COMPACT_ATOMS: atom_id res chain seq x y z
N TYR A 1 7.02 -5.86 9.86
CA TYR A 1 7.26 -4.69 9.00
C TYR A 1 5.95 -3.99 8.65
N TYR A 2 5.05 -4.64 7.90
CA TYR A 2 3.75 -4.06 7.48
C TYR A 2 2.94 -3.41 8.62
N GLY A 3 2.74 -4.10 9.74
CA GLY A 3 1.98 -3.55 10.87
C GLY A 3 2.54 -2.23 11.44
N ALA A 4 3.86 -2.01 11.37
CA ALA A 4 4.47 -0.76 11.80
C ALA A 4 4.22 0.38 10.80
N LEU A 5 4.23 0.10 9.49
CA LEU A 5 3.82 1.07 8.46
C LEU A 5 2.34 1.42 8.59
N LYS A 6 1.48 0.41 8.78
CA LYS A 6 0.04 0.61 8.97
C LYS A 6 -0.25 1.54 10.14
N ALA A 7 0.36 1.28 11.30
CA ALA A 7 0.22 2.16 12.47
C ALA A 7 0.68 3.60 12.19
N LYS A 8 1.74 3.79 11.40
CA LYS A 8 2.23 5.12 11.00
C LYS A 8 1.27 5.84 10.06
N TRP A 9 0.67 5.13 9.11
CA TRP A 9 -0.36 5.70 8.24
C TRP A 9 -1.63 6.04 8.99
N GLU A 10 -2.07 5.21 9.93
CA GLU A 10 -3.21 5.49 10.81
C GLU A 10 -2.96 6.75 11.66
N GLU A 11 -1.73 6.93 12.17
CA GLU A 11 -1.32 8.16 12.88
C GLU A 11 -1.37 9.39 11.96
N LEU A 12 -0.89 9.28 10.71
CA LEU A 12 -0.95 10.35 9.71
C LEU A 12 -2.40 10.71 9.35
N ASP A 13 -3.25 9.70 9.15
CA ASP A 13 -4.66 9.89 8.84
C ASP A 13 -5.40 10.55 9.99
N TYR A 14 -5.08 10.18 11.23
CA TYR A 14 -5.65 10.78 12.43
C TYR A 14 -5.32 12.27 12.58
N HIS A 15 -4.14 12.70 12.14
CA HIS A 15 -3.69 14.09 12.20
C HIS A 15 -4.01 14.90 10.92
N SER A 16 -4.65 14.29 9.93
CA SER A 16 -4.96 14.96 8.66
C SER A 16 -6.20 15.84 8.78
N ASP A 17 -5.98 17.15 8.90
CA ASP A 17 -7.06 18.15 9.01
C ASP A 17 -7.39 18.83 7.67
N ILE A 18 -7.18 18.15 6.53
CA ILE A 18 -7.37 18.76 5.20
C ILE A 18 -8.87 19.04 4.96
N PRO A 19 -9.29 20.32 4.82
CA PRO A 19 -10.67 20.64 4.52
C PRO A 19 -10.94 20.40 3.02
N TRP A 20 -11.84 19.46 2.72
CA TRP A 20 -12.25 19.14 1.35
C TRP A 20 -13.50 19.94 0.96
N HIS A 21 -13.40 20.71 -0.13
CA HIS A 21 -14.54 21.42 -0.72
C HIS A 21 -15.14 20.71 -1.94
N CYS A 22 -14.38 19.77 -2.53
CA CYS A 22 -14.76 19.00 -3.70
C CYS A 22 -14.60 17.50 -3.38
N PRO A 23 -15.69 16.71 -3.36
CA PRO A 23 -15.62 15.26 -3.11
C PRO A 23 -14.81 14.50 -4.18
N HIS A 24 -14.78 15.00 -5.41
CA HIS A 24 -13.99 14.39 -6.49
C HIS A 24 -12.49 14.50 -6.23
N ASP A 25 -12.02 15.70 -5.84
CA ASP A 25 -10.60 15.94 -5.53
C ASP A 25 -10.17 15.14 -4.30
N GLN A 26 -11.06 15.03 -3.29
CA GLN A 26 -10.84 14.16 -2.14
C GLN A 26 -10.63 12.71 -2.56
N ALA A 27 -11.49 12.18 -3.43
CA ALA A 27 -11.37 10.80 -3.91
C ALA A 27 -10.06 10.57 -4.68
N LEU A 28 -9.65 11.53 -5.52
CA LEU A 28 -8.37 11.47 -6.25
C LEU A 28 -7.17 11.51 -5.30
N TYR A 29 -7.18 12.38 -4.30
CA TYR A 29 -6.13 12.45 -3.29
C TYR A 29 -6.02 11.14 -2.52
N VAL A 30 -7.15 10.62 -2.05
CA VAL A 30 -7.19 9.34 -1.31
C VAL A 30 -6.65 8.21 -2.19
N ALA A 31 -7.04 8.13 -3.47
CA ALA A 31 -6.51 7.13 -4.39
C ALA A 31 -4.98 7.24 -4.58
N HIS A 32 -4.47 8.46 -4.75
CA HIS A 32 -3.03 8.71 -4.87
C HIS A 32 -2.26 8.36 -3.58
N GLU A 33 -2.81 8.69 -2.41
CA GLU A 33 -2.22 8.28 -1.13
C GLU A 33 -2.20 6.77 -0.96
N TRP A 34 -3.26 6.06 -1.36
CA TRP A 34 -3.28 4.60 -1.35
C TRP A 34 -2.20 4.01 -2.26
N GLU A 35 -2.06 4.54 -3.48
CA GLU A 35 -1.02 4.13 -4.41
C GLU A 35 0.39 4.36 -3.81
N ASN A 36 0.64 5.53 -3.21
CA ASN A 36 1.90 5.80 -2.51
C ASN A 36 2.20 4.82 -1.39
N ARG A 37 1.19 4.45 -0.58
CA ARG A 37 1.36 3.47 0.51
C ARG A 37 1.74 2.10 -0.02
N VAL A 38 1.14 1.66 -1.12
CA VAL A 38 1.50 0.42 -1.82
C VAL A 38 2.95 0.47 -2.28
N PHE A 39 3.36 1.55 -2.96
CA PHE A 39 4.75 1.70 -3.40
C PHE A 39 5.74 1.70 -2.24
N LEU A 40 5.47 2.44 -1.16
CA LEU A 40 6.32 2.49 0.02
C LEU A 40 6.46 1.12 0.69
N PHE A 41 5.37 0.36 0.81
CA PHE A 41 5.40 -0.99 1.33
C PHE A 41 6.26 -1.91 0.46
N LEU A 42 5.99 -1.94 -0.86
CA LEU A 42 6.71 -2.78 -1.80
C LEU A 42 8.20 -2.44 -1.85
N ALA A 43 8.55 -1.16 -1.79
CA ALA A 43 9.93 -0.68 -1.83
C ALA A 43 10.76 -1.11 -0.61
N GLY A 44 10.14 -1.32 0.55
CA GLY A 44 10.85 -1.78 1.75
C GLY A 44 10.85 -3.31 1.94
N LEU A 45 10.31 -4.08 0.99
CA LEU A 45 10.49 -5.53 0.98
C LEU A 45 11.91 -5.92 0.58
N ASN A 46 12.38 -7.07 1.07
CA ASN A 46 13.65 -7.66 0.66
C ASN A 46 13.65 -8.02 -0.84
N ASP A 47 14.82 -8.06 -1.47
CA ASP A 47 15.01 -8.41 -2.89
C ASP A 47 14.46 -9.79 -3.25
N GLU A 48 14.38 -10.70 -2.28
CA GLU A 48 13.75 -12.00 -2.49
C GLU A 48 12.31 -11.87 -2.97
N PHE A 49 11.57 -10.82 -2.59
CA PHE A 49 10.18 -10.59 -2.99
C PHE A 49 10.04 -9.90 -4.35
N GLU A 50 11.12 -9.73 -5.13
CA GLU A 50 11.07 -9.05 -6.43
C GLU A 50 10.05 -9.68 -7.40
N GLY A 51 9.87 -11.00 -7.36
CA GLY A 51 8.88 -11.70 -8.20
C GLY A 51 7.44 -11.24 -7.92
N VAL A 52 7.02 -11.23 -6.64
CA VAL A 52 5.68 -10.79 -6.25
C VAL A 52 5.51 -9.28 -6.41
N ARG A 53 6.58 -8.50 -6.17
CA ARG A 53 6.61 -7.05 -6.44
C ARG A 53 6.32 -6.76 -7.91
N SER A 54 7.05 -7.40 -8.82
CA SER A 54 6.86 -7.26 -10.26
C SER A 54 5.46 -7.70 -10.70
N GLN A 55 4.94 -8.80 -10.15
CA GLN A 55 3.58 -9.26 -10.45
C GLN A 55 2.51 -8.23 -10.06
N ILE A 56 2.62 -7.67 -8.85
CA ILE A 56 1.68 -6.66 -8.34
C ILE A 56 1.75 -5.39 -9.18
N LEU A 57 2.95 -4.89 -9.50
CA LEU A 57 3.11 -3.68 -10.30
C LEU A 57 2.64 -3.84 -11.76
N ASN A 58 2.69 -5.07 -12.30
CA ASN A 58 2.25 -5.38 -13.66
C ASN A 58 0.78 -5.81 -13.75
N SER A 59 0.04 -5.92 -12.64
CA SER A 59 -1.37 -6.38 -12.64
C SER A 59 -2.30 -5.37 -13.33
N GLY A 60 -1.93 -4.10 -13.40
CA GLY A 60 -2.71 -3.03 -14.00
C GLY A 60 -3.92 -2.58 -13.18
N GLU A 61 -4.20 -3.22 -12.04
CA GLU A 61 -5.27 -2.86 -11.12
C GLU A 61 -4.68 -2.35 -9.80
N VAL A 62 -5.21 -1.23 -9.30
CA VAL A 62 -4.85 -0.70 -7.97
C VAL A 62 -5.46 -1.63 -6.92
N SER A 63 -4.66 -2.59 -6.45
CA SER A 63 -5.02 -3.46 -5.33
C SER A 63 -4.95 -2.67 -4.02
N SER A 64 -5.82 -2.98 -3.05
CA SER A 64 -5.73 -2.36 -1.73
C SER A 64 -4.42 -2.75 -1.05
N ILE A 65 -3.98 -1.96 -0.08
CA ILE A 65 -2.75 -2.28 0.67
C ILE A 65 -2.88 -3.62 1.42
N GLU A 66 -4.08 -3.98 1.88
CA GLU A 66 -4.39 -5.28 2.47
C GLU A 66 -4.25 -6.43 1.47
N ASP A 67 -4.70 -6.25 0.22
CA ASP A 67 -4.57 -7.27 -0.82
C ASP A 67 -3.09 -7.47 -1.19
N VAL A 68 -2.35 -6.37 -1.37
CA VAL A 68 -0.91 -6.37 -1.63
C VAL A 68 -0.17 -7.07 -0.49
N TYR A 69 -0.49 -6.76 0.77
CA TYR A 69 0.06 -7.44 1.93
C TYR A 69 -0.23 -8.94 1.91
N SER A 70 -1.48 -9.33 1.64
CA SER A 70 -1.89 -10.74 1.59
C SER A 70 -1.14 -11.53 0.52
N CYS A 71 -0.87 -10.93 -0.65
CA CYS A 71 -0.05 -11.54 -1.68
C CYS A 71 1.40 -11.77 -1.23
N VAL A 72 2.00 -10.79 -0.56
CA VAL A 72 3.38 -10.89 -0.05
C VAL A 72 3.47 -11.92 1.08
N GLU A 73 2.52 -11.94 2.00
CA GLU A 73 2.43 -12.92 3.08
C GLU A 73 2.26 -14.35 2.52
N ALA A 74 1.39 -14.54 1.52
CA ALA A 74 1.23 -15.83 0.86
C ALA A 74 2.53 -16.31 0.18
N GLU A 75 3.27 -15.39 -0.46
CA GLU A 75 4.56 -15.70 -1.07
C GLU A 75 5.63 -16.05 -0.02
N GLU A 76 5.63 -15.37 1.13
CA GLU A 76 6.49 -15.71 2.26
C GLU A 76 6.18 -17.12 2.79
N GLN A 77 4.90 -17.44 3.05
CA GLN A 77 4.48 -18.76 3.52
C GLN A 77 4.82 -19.89 2.53
N ARG A 78 4.81 -19.62 1.22
CA ARG A 78 5.18 -20.58 0.17
C ARG A 78 6.68 -20.91 0.17
N ARG A 79 7.51 -20.01 0.70
CA ARG A 79 8.99 -20.14 0.71
C ARG A 79 9.53 -20.78 1.98
N LEU A 80 8.77 -20.75 3.07
CA LEU A 80 9.04 -21.46 4.32
C LEU A 80 8.93 -22.98 4.13
#